data_AF-A0A5C6QGT2-F1
#
_entry.id   AF-A0A5C6QGT2-F1
#
_cell.length_a   1.000
_cell.length_b   1.000
_cell.length_c   1.000
_cell.angle_alpha   90.00
_cell.angle_beta   90.00
_cell.angle_gamma   90.00
#
_symmetry.space_group_name_H-M   'P 1'
#
loop_
_entity.id
_entity.type
_entity.pdbx_description
1 polymer ?
#
loop_
_entity_poly.entity_id
_entity_poly.type
_entity_poly.pdbx_seq_one_letter_code
_entity_poly.pdbx_strand_id
1 'polypeptide(L)'
;MKNLVIALFFSTILIGCQSIPEQYLTQPAIKIEEPELSKYWVAKDGGISFKSPSGKLPSENGTVFINYLIDSNGEIFNLKVVKSTPSDAWNKIALKVLKQTVYINAETNLIKAPVIVTTKVVFDIY
;
A
#
# COMPACT_ATOMS: atom_id res chain seq x y z
N MET A 1 10.55 -27.07 59.35
CA MET A 1 10.46 -25.72 58.76
C MET A 1 10.51 -25.89 57.25
N LYS A 2 9.39 -25.61 56.56
CA LYS A 2 9.14 -25.96 55.16
C LYS A 2 9.59 -24.79 54.29
N ASN A 3 10.77 -24.89 53.69
CA ASN A 3 11.32 -23.86 52.82
C ASN A 3 10.56 -23.85 51.50
N LEU A 4 9.73 -22.83 51.33
CA LEU A 4 8.87 -22.62 50.18
C LEU A 4 9.71 -21.96 49.09
N VAL A 5 10.25 -22.76 48.18
CA VAL A 5 11.00 -22.28 47.01
C VAL A 5 9.99 -21.73 46.02
N ILE A 6 9.81 -20.40 46.04
CA ILE A 6 9.00 -19.67 45.05
C ILE A 6 9.85 -19.58 43.77
N ALA A 7 9.60 -20.47 42.83
CA ALA A 7 10.18 -20.41 41.49
C ALA A 7 9.51 -19.26 40.71
N LEU A 8 10.25 -18.16 40.54
CA LEU A 8 9.83 -16.97 39.81
C LEU A 8 9.96 -17.25 38.30
N PHE A 9 8.86 -17.61 37.64
CA PHE A 9 8.77 -17.68 36.18
C PHE A 9 8.82 -16.26 35.61
N PHE A 10 10.01 -15.80 35.22
CA PHE A 10 10.22 -14.55 34.49
C PHE A 10 9.83 -14.77 33.03
N SER A 11 8.56 -14.59 32.70
CA SER A 11 8.08 -14.61 31.32
C SER A 11 8.47 -13.31 30.64
N THR A 12 9.53 -13.34 29.84
CA THR A 12 9.97 -12.19 29.02
C THR A 12 8.97 -11.99 27.89
N ILE A 13 8.07 -11.04 28.07
CA ILE A 13 7.17 -10.55 27.01
C ILE A 13 8.05 -9.81 26.00
N LEU A 14 8.41 -10.47 24.90
CA LEU A 14 8.99 -9.82 23.72
C LEU A 14 7.90 -8.96 23.08
N ILE A 15 7.86 -7.68 23.44
CA ILE A 15 7.08 -6.69 22.72
C ILE A 15 7.80 -6.44 21.40
N GLY A 16 7.38 -7.13 20.35
CA GLY A 16 7.86 -6.88 18.99
C GLY A 16 7.46 -5.46 18.58
N CYS A 17 8.44 -4.56 18.48
CA CYS A 17 8.22 -3.25 17.92
C CYS A 17 7.96 -3.41 16.42
N GLN A 18 6.72 -3.22 15.98
CA GLN A 18 6.39 -3.21 14.56
C GLN A 18 6.93 -1.91 13.97
N SER A 19 8.06 -1.99 13.26
CA SER A 19 8.67 -0.82 12.61
C SER A 19 7.81 -0.35 11.43
N ILE A 20 7.72 0.97 11.26
CA ILE A 20 7.12 1.58 10.08
C ILE A 20 8.15 1.43 8.95
N PRO A 21 7.78 0.93 7.75
CA PRO A 21 8.70 0.82 6.63
C PRO A 21 9.32 2.18 6.30
N GLU A 22 10.66 2.24 6.28
CA GLU A 22 11.40 3.40 5.80
C GLU A 22 11.58 3.30 4.29
N GLN A 23 11.48 4.43 3.59
CA GLN A 23 11.56 4.47 2.12
C GLN A 23 12.96 4.02 1.65
N TYR A 24 13.00 3.03 0.75
CA TYR A 24 14.27 2.49 0.24
C TYR A 24 14.35 2.56 -1.29
N LEU A 25 15.38 3.25 -1.80
CA LEU A 25 15.58 3.44 -3.23
C LEU A 25 16.98 2.97 -3.63
N THR A 26 17.08 1.95 -4.50
CA THR A 26 18.36 1.51 -5.09
C THR A 26 18.93 2.53 -6.07
N GLN A 27 18.06 3.38 -6.62
CA GLN A 27 18.36 4.42 -7.61
C GLN A 27 17.24 5.49 -7.59
N PRO A 28 17.41 6.64 -8.26
CA PRO A 28 16.31 7.59 -8.44
C PRO A 28 15.09 6.95 -9.09
N ALA A 29 13.90 7.30 -8.59
CA ALA A 29 12.65 6.75 -9.08
C ALA A 29 12.34 7.21 -10.51
N ILE A 30 11.94 6.26 -11.35
CA ILE A 30 11.61 6.50 -12.75
C ILE A 30 10.13 6.87 -12.85
N LYS A 31 9.80 7.97 -13.54
CA LYS A 31 8.41 8.29 -13.87
C LYS A 31 7.97 7.44 -15.04
N ILE A 32 6.86 6.73 -14.88
CA ILE A 32 6.30 5.84 -15.89
C ILE A 32 4.82 6.12 -16.09
N GLU A 33 4.28 5.68 -17.22
CA GLU A 33 2.83 5.63 -17.44
C GLU A 33 2.23 4.35 -16.83
N GLU A 34 0.95 4.42 -16.42
CA GLU A 34 0.25 3.30 -15.79
C GLU A 34 0.34 1.97 -16.58
N PRO A 35 0.21 1.94 -17.92
CA PRO A 35 0.31 0.70 -18.69
C PRO A 35 1.69 0.03 -18.62
N GLU A 36 2.73 0.76 -18.23
CA GLU A 36 4.10 0.24 -18.10
C GLU A 36 4.38 -0.36 -16.73
N LEU A 37 3.50 -0.13 -15.75
CA LEU A 37 3.71 -0.53 -14.37
C LEU A 37 4.04 -2.02 -14.24
N SER A 38 3.35 -2.88 -15.00
CA SER A 38 3.56 -4.34 -14.98
C SER A 38 4.94 -4.78 -15.43
N LYS A 39 5.70 -3.93 -16.14
CA LYS A 39 7.12 -4.19 -16.48
C LYS A 39 8.05 -4.03 -15.28
N TYR A 40 7.59 -3.34 -14.23
CA TYR A 40 8.37 -3.00 -13.04
C TYR A 40 7.85 -3.72 -11.79
N TRP A 41 6.55 -3.61 -11.54
CA TRP A 41 5.89 -4.04 -10.32
C TRP A 41 4.51 -4.62 -10.62
N VAL A 42 4.21 -5.79 -10.04
CA VAL A 42 2.92 -6.48 -10.19
C VAL A 42 2.23 -6.52 -8.85
N ALA A 43 0.94 -6.17 -8.80
CA ALA A 43 0.17 -6.26 -7.56
C ALA A 43 -0.03 -7.74 -7.17
N LYS A 44 0.37 -8.10 -5.96
CA LYS A 44 0.41 -9.50 -5.48
C LYS A 44 -0.95 -10.20 -5.57
N ASP A 45 -2.02 -9.51 -5.19
CA ASP A 45 -3.37 -10.06 -5.08
C ASP A 45 -4.26 -9.73 -6.29
N GLY A 46 -3.64 -9.57 -7.48
CA GLY A 46 -4.38 -9.32 -8.72
C GLY A 46 -4.85 -7.88 -8.91
N GLY A 47 -4.33 -6.92 -8.12
CA GLY A 47 -4.58 -5.49 -8.30
C GLY A 47 -5.17 -4.81 -7.08
N ILE A 48 -5.76 -3.64 -7.35
CA ILE A 48 -6.46 -2.81 -6.37
C ILE A 48 -7.79 -3.51 -6.02
N SER A 49 -7.80 -4.26 -4.92
CA SER A 49 -8.98 -4.94 -4.41
C SER A 49 -9.75 -4.04 -3.45
N PHE A 50 -10.95 -3.63 -3.84
CA PHE A 50 -11.88 -2.97 -2.94
C PHE A 50 -12.76 -4.01 -2.24
N LYS A 51 -12.45 -4.34 -0.99
CA LYS A 51 -13.47 -4.90 -0.09
C LYS A 51 -14.32 -3.75 0.41
N SER A 52 -15.63 -3.80 0.12
CA SER A 52 -16.57 -2.75 0.52
C SER A 52 -16.37 -2.40 2.00
N PRO A 53 -15.93 -1.17 2.32
CA PRO A 53 -15.63 -0.78 3.67
C PRO A 53 -16.92 -0.80 4.48
N SER A 54 -16.79 -1.17 5.76
CA SER A 54 -17.81 -0.88 6.74
C SER A 54 -18.00 0.65 6.82
N GLY A 55 -19.06 1.17 6.20
CA GLY A 55 -19.36 2.60 6.22
C GLY A 55 -20.30 3.06 5.11
N LYS A 56 -20.70 4.33 5.16
CA LYS A 56 -21.44 4.97 4.07
C LYS A 56 -20.48 5.20 2.90
N LEU A 57 -20.80 4.61 1.76
CA LEU A 57 -20.18 4.94 0.49
C LEU A 57 -20.80 6.22 -0.07
N PRO A 58 -20.07 6.97 -0.93
CA PRO A 58 -20.70 7.97 -1.78
C PRO A 58 -21.88 7.39 -2.57
N SER A 59 -22.85 8.24 -2.93
CA SER A 59 -24.09 7.83 -3.62
C SER A 59 -23.98 7.79 -5.14
N GLU A 60 -22.84 8.19 -5.69
CA GLU A 60 -22.58 8.24 -7.12
C GLU A 60 -21.22 7.62 -7.48
N ASN A 61 -21.13 7.07 -8.69
CA ASN A 61 -19.91 6.46 -9.21
C ASN A 61 -18.74 7.44 -9.19
N GLY A 62 -17.53 6.90 -9.09
CA GLY A 62 -16.33 7.68 -8.85
C GLY A 62 -15.16 7.29 -9.72
N THR A 63 -14.28 8.24 -9.97
CA THR A 63 -12.94 8.01 -10.47
C THR A 63 -11.95 8.85 -9.68
N VAL A 64 -10.84 8.26 -9.27
CA VAL A 64 -9.75 8.94 -8.56
C VAL A 64 -8.42 8.60 -9.23
N PHE A 65 -7.63 9.62 -9.54
CA PHE A 65 -6.27 9.50 -10.05
C PHE A 65 -5.29 9.75 -8.90
N ILE A 66 -4.46 8.77 -8.60
CA ILE A 66 -3.54 8.83 -7.46
C ILE A 66 -2.11 8.65 -7.95
N ASN A 67 -1.26 9.63 -7.66
CA ASN A 67 0.17 9.55 -7.87
C ASN A 67 0.86 8.98 -6.63
N TYR A 68 1.80 8.08 -6.83
CA TYR A 68 2.55 7.46 -5.73
C TYR A 68 3.90 6.92 -6.22
N LEU A 69 4.78 6.68 -5.25
CA LEU A 69 6.06 6.01 -5.41
C LEU A 69 5.92 4.55 -4.99
N ILE A 70 6.41 3.63 -5.81
CA ILE A 70 6.74 2.27 -5.39
C ILE A 70 8.25 2.22 -5.23
N ASP A 71 8.71 1.95 -4.02
CA ASP A 71 10.13 1.91 -3.70
C ASP A 71 10.78 0.59 -4.15
N SER A 72 12.08 0.41 -3.91
CA SER A 72 12.81 -0.79 -4.35
C SER A 72 12.48 -2.06 -3.56
N ASN A 73 11.67 -1.95 -2.50
CA ASN A 73 11.11 -3.08 -1.75
C ASN A 73 9.67 -3.43 -2.20
N GLY A 74 9.07 -2.65 -3.10
CA GLY A 74 7.68 -2.81 -3.50
C GLY A 74 6.69 -2.12 -2.56
N GLU A 75 7.18 -1.28 -1.65
CA GLU A 75 6.37 -0.53 -0.68
C GLU A 75 5.92 0.81 -1.28
N ILE A 76 4.72 1.25 -0.91
CA ILE A 76 4.10 2.47 -1.46
C ILE A 76 4.35 3.68 -0.57
N PHE A 77 4.85 4.77 -1.16
CA PHE A 77 5.11 6.03 -0.51
C PHE A 77 4.49 7.22 -1.26
N ASN A 78 4.38 8.37 -0.57
CA ASN A 78 4.02 9.66 -1.15
C ASN A 78 2.69 9.68 -1.93
N LEU A 79 1.70 8.89 -1.48
CA LEU A 79 0.35 8.85 -2.05
C LEU A 79 -0.29 10.25 -2.10
N LYS A 80 -0.67 10.69 -3.31
CA LYS A 80 -1.31 12.00 -3.54
C LYS A 80 -2.42 11.88 -4.58
N VAL A 81 -3.61 12.38 -4.23
CA VAL A 81 -4.70 12.54 -5.20
C VAL A 81 -4.35 13.68 -6.16
N VAL A 82 -4.37 13.38 -7.45
CA VAL A 82 -4.12 14.34 -8.53
C VAL A 82 -5.44 14.92 -9.05
N LYS A 83 -6.46 14.06 -9.18
CA LYS A 83 -7.79 14.42 -9.68
C LYS A 83 -8.81 13.43 -9.14
N SER A 84 -10.01 13.90 -8.83
CA SER A 84 -11.15 13.04 -8.56
C SER A 84 -12.44 13.57 -9.15
N THR A 85 -13.35 12.67 -9.44
CA THR A 85 -14.70 12.97 -9.91
C THR A 85 -15.62 11.92 -9.33
N PRO A 86 -16.65 12.31 -8.56
CA PRO A 86 -16.94 13.64 -8.02
C PRO A 86 -15.82 14.13 -7.11
N SER A 87 -15.73 15.45 -6.89
CA SER A 87 -14.65 16.04 -6.08
C SER A 87 -14.65 15.43 -4.68
N ASP A 88 -13.52 14.87 -4.30
CA ASP A 88 -13.18 14.39 -2.97
C ASP A 88 -14.00 13.22 -2.39
N ALA A 89 -15.14 12.87 -3.00
CA ALA A 89 -16.06 11.84 -2.53
C ALA A 89 -15.38 10.49 -2.27
N TRP A 90 -14.48 10.09 -3.18
CA TRP A 90 -13.82 8.78 -3.16
C TRP A 90 -12.36 8.83 -2.69
N ASN A 91 -11.79 10.02 -2.44
CA ASN A 91 -10.35 10.18 -2.17
C ASN A 91 -9.85 9.32 -1.01
N LYS A 92 -10.54 9.39 0.13
CA LYS A 92 -10.15 8.65 1.34
C LYS A 92 -10.16 7.13 1.10
N ILE A 93 -11.16 6.65 0.38
CA ILE A 93 -11.31 5.25 0.05
C ILE A 93 -10.18 4.83 -0.89
N ALA A 94 -9.97 5.57 -1.97
CA ALA A 94 -8.96 5.27 -2.97
C ALA A 94 -7.54 5.26 -2.38
N LEU A 95 -7.20 6.23 -1.53
CA LEU A 95 -5.92 6.25 -0.79
C LEU A 95 -5.76 5.03 0.13
N LYS A 96 -6.84 4.61 0.80
CA LYS A 96 -6.81 3.46 1.70
C LYS A 96 -6.56 2.17 0.93
N VAL A 97 -7.24 1.94 -0.19
CA VAL A 97 -7.06 0.72 -0.98
C VAL A 97 -5.66 0.65 -1.57
N LEU A 98 -5.16 1.75 -2.13
CA LEU A 98 -3.78 1.77 -2.64
C LEU A 98 -2.76 1.53 -1.52
N LYS A 99 -2.93 2.13 -0.34
CA LYS A 99 -2.02 1.87 0.81
C LYS A 99 -1.99 0.39 1.24
N GLN A 100 -3.04 -0.38 0.94
CA GLN A 100 -3.12 -1.81 1.25
C GLN A 100 -2.61 -2.71 0.12
N THR A 101 -2.28 -2.13 -1.05
CA THR A 101 -1.78 -2.88 -2.19
C THR A 101 -0.33 -3.25 -1.97
N VAL A 102 -0.02 -4.53 -2.07
CA VAL A 102 1.36 -5.04 -2.00
C VAL A 102 1.85 -5.31 -3.41
N TYR A 103 3.01 -4.74 -3.77
CA TYR A 103 3.65 -5.01 -5.05
C TYR A 103 4.77 -6.04 -4.90
N ILE A 104 4.90 -6.89 -5.91
CA ILE A 104 6.03 -7.80 -6.10
C ILE A 104 6.81 -7.38 -7.34
N ASN A 105 8.11 -7.64 -7.31
CA ASN A 105 9.00 -7.32 -8.42
C ASN A 105 8.59 -8.09 -9.68
N ALA A 106 8.46 -7.39 -10.81
CA ALA A 106 8.29 -8.06 -12.10
C ALA A 106 9.58 -8.79 -12.50
N GLU A 107 9.47 -9.89 -13.25
CA GLU A 107 10.64 -10.63 -13.75
C GLU A 107 11.55 -9.76 -14.63
N THR A 108 10.96 -8.78 -15.33
CA THR A 108 11.67 -7.82 -16.17
C THR A 108 12.38 -6.71 -15.39
N ASN A 109 12.09 -6.53 -14.10
CA ASN A 109 12.68 -5.49 -13.26
C ASN A 109 13.90 -6.00 -12.49
N LEU A 110 14.98 -6.30 -13.21
CA LEU A 110 16.17 -6.96 -12.66
C LEU A 110 16.87 -6.17 -11.54
N ILE A 111 16.73 -4.84 -11.55
CA ILE A 111 17.38 -3.93 -10.60
C ILE A 111 16.45 -3.42 -9.51
N LYS A 112 15.20 -3.91 -9.45
CA LYS A 112 14.14 -3.42 -8.56
C LYS A 112 14.01 -1.89 -8.61
N ALA A 113 13.97 -1.37 -9.84
CA ALA A 113 13.89 0.06 -10.08
C ALA A 113 12.63 0.61 -9.40
N PRO A 114 12.77 1.63 -8.52
CA PRO A 114 11.63 2.30 -7.94
C PRO A 114 10.95 3.16 -9.01
N VAL A 115 9.63 3.28 -8.93
CA VAL A 115 8.83 3.98 -9.95
C VAL A 115 7.84 4.96 -9.34
N ILE A 116 7.59 6.06 -10.05
CA ILE A 116 6.49 6.98 -9.77
C ILE A 116 5.46 6.79 -10.87
N VAL A 117 4.21 6.52 -10.47
CA VAL A 117 3.10 6.25 -11.39
C VAL A 117 1.84 6.95 -10.92
N THR A 118 0.94 7.27 -11.84
CA THR A 118 -0.42 7.73 -11.53
C THR A 118 -1.41 6.68 -11.97
N THR A 119 -2.16 6.11 -11.04
CA THR A 119 -3.13 5.04 -11.31
C THR A 119 -4.55 5.58 -11.24
N LYS A 120 -5.39 5.16 -12.20
CA LYS A 120 -6.83 5.44 -12.19
C LYS A 120 -7.57 4.37 -11.38
N VAL A 121 -8.28 4.78 -10.34
CA VAL A 121 -9.18 3.92 -9.57
C VAL A 121 -10.63 4.27 -9.91
N VAL A 122 -11.42 3.28 -10.30
CA VAL A 122 -12.85 3.42 -10.65
C VAL A 122 -13.70 2.78 -9.55
N PHE A 123 -14.78 3.46 -9.19
CA PHE A 123 -15.77 3.02 -8.22
C PHE A 123 -17.15 3.02 -8.87
N ASP A 124 -17.74 1.84 -8.97
CA ASP A 124 -19.11 1.66 -9.45
C ASP A 124 -20.00 1.24 -8.27
N ILE A 125 -21.13 1.91 -8.13
CA ILE A 125 -22.17 1.57 -7.16
C ILE A 125 -23.15 0.63 -7.86
N TYR A 126 -23.32 -0.56 -7.28
CA TYR A 126 -24.27 -1.57 -7.74
C TYR A 126 -25.39 -1.75 -6.71
#